data_AF-A0A920Q239-F1
#
_entry.id   AF-A0A920Q239-F1
#
_cell.length_a   1.000
_cell.length_b   1.000
_cell.length_c   1.000
_cell.angle_alpha   90.00
_cell.angle_beta   90.00
_cell.angle_gamma   90.00
#
_symmetry.space_group_name_H-M   'P 1'
#
loop_
_entity.id
_entity.type
_entity.pdbx_description
1 polymer ?
#
loop_
_entity_poly.entity_id
_entity_poly.type
_entity_poly.pdbx_seq_one_letter_code
_entity_poly.pdbx_strand_id
1 'polypeptide(L)' 'MTGSVLDGITGLGPARRKRLVSVFGGVRAVQKASLEDLQALSWLPDEVAEAVYTKVHKVG' A
#
# COMPACT_ATOMS: atom_id res chain seq x y z
N MET A 1 17.34 -7.33 8.19
CA MET A 1 16.64 -6.05 8.01
C MET A 1 15.64 -6.20 6.88
N THR A 2 14.43 -6.68 7.17
CA THR A 2 13.38 -6.84 6.15
C THR A 2 12.68 -5.50 5.98
N GLY A 3 13.20 -4.64 5.11
CA GLY A 3 12.48 -3.45 4.66
C GLY A 3 11.14 -3.92 4.09
N SER A 4 10.04 -3.45 4.67
CA SER A 4 8.72 -3.79 4.15
C SER A 4 8.63 -3.16 2.76
N VAL A 5 8.09 -3.86 1.77
CA VAL A 5 7.89 -3.29 0.41
C VAL A 5 7.07 -1.99 0.43
N LEU A 6 6.33 -1.76 1.52
CA LEU A 6 5.53 -0.57 1.76
C LEU A 6 6.31 0.54 2.50
N ASP A 7 7.61 0.37 2.75
CA ASP A 7 8.51 1.37 3.33
C ASP A 7 8.91 2.46 2.34
N GLY A 8 9.02 3.69 2.83
CA GLY A 8 9.50 4.84 2.05
C GLY A 8 8.52 5.36 0.99
N ILE A 9 7.23 4.99 1.05
CA ILE A 9 6.20 5.55 0.18
C ILE A 9 5.76 6.91 0.74
N THR A 10 5.89 7.96 -0.08
CA THR A 10 5.43 9.32 0.25
C THR A 10 3.93 9.32 0.59
N GLY A 11 3.55 9.93 1.71
CA GLY A 11 2.16 9.96 2.19
C GLY A 11 1.67 8.69 2.90
N LEU A 12 2.39 7.57 2.78
CA LEU A 12 2.10 6.32 3.47
C LEU A 12 2.89 6.19 4.78
N GLY A 13 2.38 6.87 5.81
CA GLY A 13 2.89 6.73 7.18
C GLY A 13 2.66 5.34 7.79
N PRO A 14 3.30 5.03 8.93
CA PRO A 14 3.24 3.72 9.59
C PRO A 14 1.81 3.30 9.96
N ALA A 15 0.94 4.26 10.35
CA ALA A 15 -0.46 3.98 10.66
C ALA A 15 -1.26 3.49 9.45
N ARG A 16 -1.15 4.20 8.31
CA ARG A 16 -1.83 3.84 7.05
C ARG A 16 -1.34 2.51 6.53
N ARG A 17 -0.04 2.26 6.61
CA ARG A 17 0.55 0.98 6.22
C ARG A 17 0.03 -0.18 7.06
N LYS A 18 0.03 -0.04 8.38
CA LYS A 18 -0.50 -1.08 9.27
C LYS A 18 -1.97 -1.37 8.95
N ARG A 19 -2.74 -0.32 8.63
CA ARG A 19 -4.14 -0.44 8.23
C ARG A 19 -4.29 -1.15 6.88
N LEU A 20 -3.49 -0.82 5.86
CA LEU A 20 -3.45 -1.55 4.59
C LEU A 20 -3.21 -3.06 4.84
N VAL A 21 -2.15 -3.38 5.58
CA VAL A 21 -1.80 -4.76 5.90
C VAL A 21 -2.93 -5.45 6.66
N SER A 22 -3.61 -4.76 7.57
CA SER A 22 -4.75 -5.30 8.32
C SER A 22 -5.98 -5.52 7.45
N VAL A 23 -6.27 -4.62 6.51
CA VAL A 23 -7.45 -4.71 5.62
C VAL A 23 -7.28 -5.84 4.61
N PHE A 24 -6.11 -5.92 3.98
CA PHE A 24 -5.83 -6.93 2.96
C PHE A 24 -5.36 -8.27 3.55
N GLY A 25 -5.07 -8.34 4.85
CA GLY A 25 -4.64 -9.58 5.51
C GLY A 25 -3.16 -9.92 5.32
N GLY A 26 -2.31 -8.96 4.96
CA GLY A 26 -0.88 -9.15 4.86
C GLY A 26 -0.21 -8.28 3.80
N VAL A 27 1.11 -8.11 3.90
CA VAL A 27 1.91 -7.34 2.93
C VAL A 27 1.82 -7.94 1.52
N ARG A 28 1.83 -9.28 1.40
CA ARG A 28 1.67 -9.99 0.11
C ARG A 28 0.30 -9.76 -0.52
N ALA A 29 -0.74 -9.59 0.28
CA ALA A 29 -2.08 -9.30 -0.22
C ALA A 29 -2.17 -7.86 -0.71
N VAL A 30 -1.54 -6.90 0.00
CA VAL A 30 -1.40 -5.51 -0.47
C VAL A 30 -0.63 -5.44 -1.80
N GLN A 31 0.41 -6.26 -1.99
CA GLN A 31 1.14 -6.33 -3.27
C GLN A 31 0.28 -6.85 -4.43
N LYS A 32 -0.74 -7.66 -4.15
CA LYS A 32 -1.67 -8.22 -5.14
C LYS A 32 -2.93 -7.36 -5.31
N ALA A 33 -3.13 -6.36 -4.46
CA ALA A 33 -4.28 -5.49 -4.52
C ALA A 33 -4.21 -4.63 -5.79
N SER A 34 -5.36 -4.42 -6.42
CA SER A 34 -5.47 -3.52 -7.56
C SER A 34 -5.41 -2.05 -7.12
N LEU A 35 -5.14 -1.14 -8.05
CA LEU A 35 -5.21 0.29 -7.78
C LEU A 35 -6.63 0.68 -7.32
N GLU A 36 -7.65 0.10 -7.95
CA GLU A 36 -9.06 0.32 -7.62
C GLU A 36 -9.37 -0.10 -6.17
N ASP A 37 -8.86 -1.25 -5.71
CA ASP A 37 -9.04 -1.69 -4.32
C ASP A 37 -8.38 -0.74 -3.32
N LEU A 38 -7.24 -0.16 -3.67
CA LEU A 38 -6.54 0.82 -2.84
C LEU A 38 -7.30 2.16 -2.81
N GLN A 39 -7.84 2.61 -3.94
CA GLN A 39 -8.64 3.83 -4.06
C GLN A 39 -10.03 3.69 -3.43
N ALA A 40 -10.58 2.47 -3.37
CA ALA A 40 -11.85 2.18 -2.69
C ALA A 40 -11.78 2.43 -1.17
N LEU A 41 -10.58 2.59 -0.61
CA LEU A 41 -10.39 2.89 0.80
C LEU A 41 -10.70 4.37 1.08
N SER A 42 -11.85 4.64 1.69
CA SER A 42 -12.31 6.00 2.05
C SER A 42 -11.34 6.85 2.89
N TRP A 43 -10.34 6.22 3.52
CA TRP A 43 -9.34 6.87 4.37
C TRP A 43 -7.96 7.03 3.67
N LEU A 44 -7.79 6.44 2.49
CA LEU A 44 -6.55 6.48 1.72
C LEU A 44 -6.74 7.48 0.56
N PRO A 45 -5.94 8.56 0.51
CA PRO A 45 -5.97 9.46 -0.63
C PRO A 45 -5.53 8.75 -1.91
N ASP A 46 -6.08 9.15 -3.05
CA ASP A 46 -5.76 8.58 -4.36
C ASP A 46 -4.27 8.66 -4.68
N GLU A 47 -3.62 9.78 -4.34
CA GLU A 47 -2.16 9.96 -4.51
C GLU A 47 -1.35 8.91 -3.74
N VAL A 48 -1.82 8.50 -2.55
CA VAL A 48 -1.14 7.50 -1.72
C VAL A 48 -1.43 6.11 -2.25
N ALA A 49 -2.67 5.85 -2.68
CA ALA A 49 -3.07 4.60 -3.32
C ALA A 49 -2.23 4.32 -4.57
N GLU A 50 -2.06 5.32 -5.45
CA GLU A 50 -1.23 5.25 -6.64
C GLU A 50 0.25 5.06 -6.29
N ALA A 51 0.76 5.78 -5.30
CA ALA A 51 2.15 5.60 -4.84
C ALA A 51 2.41 4.21 -4.27
N VAL A 52 1.45 3.63 -3.53
CA VAL A 52 1.52 2.24 -3.05
C VAL A 52 1.53 1.28 -4.24
N TYR A 53 0.53 1.39 -5.12
CA TYR A 53 0.40 0.50 -6.27
C TYR A 53 1.65 0.52 -7.14
N THR A 54 2.14 1.72 -7.46
CA THR A 54 3.36 1.94 -8.22
C THR A 54 4.55 1.29 -7.52
N LYS A 55 4.72 1.49 -6.21
CA LYS A 55 5.86 0.92 -5.46
C LYS A 55 5.86 -0.60 -5.47
N VAL A 56 4.70 -1.23 -5.26
CA VAL A 56 4.59 -2.69 -5.18
C VAL A 56 4.64 -3.37 -6.54
N HIS A 57 4.24 -2.68 -7.62
CA HIS A 57 4.26 -3.20 -9.00
C HIS A 57 5.50 -2.78 -9.83
N LYS A 58 6.27 -1.77 -9.42
CA LYS A 58 7.55 -1.41 -10.08
C LYS A 58 8.69 -2.40 -9.85
N VAL A 59 8.51 -3.39 -8.97
CA VAL A 59 9.51 -4.43 -8.72
C VAL A 59 9.26 -5.56 -9.71
N GLY A 60 9.63 -5.32 -10.96
CA GLY A 60 9.73 -6.28 -12.06
C GLY A 60 11.09 -6.13 -12.72
#